data_AF-A0A2R7MAV7-F1
#
_entry.id   AF-A0A2R7MAV7-F1
#
_cell.length_a   1.000
_cell.length_b   1.000
_cell.length_c   1.000
_cell.angle_alpha   90.00
_cell.angle_beta   90.00
_cell.angle_gamma   90.00
#
_symmetry.space_group_name_H-M   'P 1'
#
loop_
_entity.id
_entity.type
_entity.pdbx_description
1 polymer ?
#
loop_
_entity_poly.entity_id
_entity_poly.type
_entity_poly.pdbx_seq_one_letter_code
_entity_poly.pdbx_strand_id
1 'polypeptide(L)'
;MKILISHPSGNSNVRAIAKGFLTQGLLYQFHTSIAVFPNNFWHKIANLKGLGDIKRRSFDSGLQAYTEIYPVKEIGRMIASKLSLNALTKSETGIFSVDKVYHNLDKKISKKLLDAKKNGLTAVYAYEDGALETFIAAKKLGLECIYDLPIAYHTLLQELLHEEAIRKSSWAFTLGGGIHDSGKKLERKKRELELADTIVVASDFVRQSLPEWANKKKIIQSPFGTPFSSNEFDLEEKAKLKD
;
A
#
# COMPACT_ATOMS: atom_id res chain seq x y z
N MET A 1 19.28 5.23 -10.35
CA MET A 1 18.67 4.73 -9.09
C MET A 1 17.99 3.39 -9.40
N LYS A 2 18.03 2.42 -8.48
CA LYS A 2 17.30 1.15 -8.58
C LYS A 2 16.43 0.97 -7.33
N ILE A 3 15.13 0.76 -7.51
CA ILE A 3 14.11 0.84 -6.46
C ILE A 3 13.40 -0.49 -6.31
N LEU A 4 13.38 -1.04 -5.09
CA LEU A 4 12.51 -2.15 -4.72
C LEU A 4 11.21 -1.58 -4.14
N ILE A 5 10.08 -1.90 -4.75
CA ILE A 5 8.75 -1.50 -4.25
C ILE A 5 8.03 -2.70 -3.64
N SER A 6 7.35 -2.48 -2.51
CA SER A 6 6.55 -3.52 -1.85
C SER A 6 5.13 -3.07 -1.50
N HIS A 7 4.17 -3.94 -1.79
CA HIS A 7 2.79 -3.80 -1.33
C HIS A 7 2.05 -5.14 -1.47
N PRO A 8 1.29 -5.60 -0.46
CA PRO A 8 0.71 -6.94 -0.50
C PRO A 8 -0.36 -7.14 -1.56
N SER A 9 -1.27 -6.17 -1.80
CA SER A 9 -2.40 -6.37 -2.72
C SER A 9 -2.25 -5.70 -4.09
N GLY A 10 -1.32 -4.75 -4.24
CA GLY A 10 -1.19 -3.85 -5.38
C GLY A 10 -2.49 -3.15 -5.79
N ASN A 11 -2.88 -2.07 -5.10
CA ASN A 11 -3.98 -1.21 -5.57
C ASN A 11 -3.60 -0.47 -6.88
N SER A 12 -4.50 0.31 -7.47
CA SER A 12 -4.25 1.04 -8.72
C SER A 12 -3.04 1.97 -8.63
N ASN A 13 -2.81 2.62 -7.49
CA ASN A 13 -1.70 3.55 -7.28
C ASN A 13 -0.37 2.80 -7.28
N VAL A 14 -0.27 1.70 -6.53
CA VAL A 14 0.93 0.83 -6.52
C VAL A 14 1.27 0.35 -7.92
N ARG A 15 0.26 -0.03 -8.71
CA ARG A 15 0.45 -0.50 -10.09
C ARG A 15 1.02 0.60 -10.97
N ALA A 16 0.48 1.81 -10.85
CA ALA A 16 0.97 2.97 -11.58
C ALA A 16 2.42 3.30 -11.18
N ILE A 17 2.75 3.27 -9.88
CA ILE A 17 4.14 3.49 -9.41
C ILE A 17 5.08 2.39 -9.94
N ALA A 18 4.73 1.12 -9.79
CA ALA A 18 5.55 0.01 -10.25
C ALA A 18 5.79 0.07 -11.77
N LYS A 19 4.74 0.36 -12.55
CA LYS A 19 4.83 0.56 -14.00
C LYS A 19 5.68 1.79 -14.35
N GLY A 20 5.50 2.90 -13.63
CA GLY A 20 6.31 4.10 -13.78
C GLY A 20 7.78 3.81 -13.58
N PHE A 21 8.15 3.15 -12.47
CA PHE A 21 9.53 2.73 -12.23
C PHE A 21 10.06 1.79 -13.31
N LEU A 22 9.26 0.86 -13.81
CA LEU A 22 9.67 -0.01 -14.91
C LEU A 22 9.96 0.80 -16.19
N THR A 23 9.04 1.68 -16.60
CA THR A 23 9.19 2.49 -17.82
C THR A 23 10.39 3.43 -17.79
N GLN A 24 10.78 3.89 -16.59
CA GLN A 24 11.93 4.77 -16.39
C GLN A 24 13.24 3.99 -16.14
N GLY A 25 13.23 2.65 -16.20
CA GLY A 25 14.41 1.82 -15.92
C GLY A 25 14.88 1.88 -14.46
N LEU A 26 14.00 2.30 -13.53
CA LEU A 26 14.27 2.44 -12.10
C LEU A 26 13.88 1.21 -11.29
N LEU A 27 12.98 0.36 -11.79
CA LEU A 27 12.49 -0.79 -11.04
C LEU A 27 13.58 -1.85 -10.86
N TYR A 28 13.96 -2.11 -9.60
CA TYR A 28 14.80 -3.24 -9.23
C TYR A 28 13.94 -4.51 -9.14
N GLN A 29 12.95 -4.51 -8.26
CA GLN A 29 12.01 -5.60 -8.04
C GLN A 29 10.68 -5.08 -7.49
N PHE A 30 9.61 -5.83 -7.73
CA PHE A 30 8.30 -5.62 -7.12
C PHE A 30 7.94 -6.80 -6.22
N HIS A 31 7.73 -6.54 -4.92
CA HIS A 31 7.43 -7.57 -3.92
C HIS A 31 5.97 -7.49 -3.50
N THR A 32 5.20 -8.55 -3.70
CA THR A 32 3.75 -8.58 -3.42
C THR A 32 3.28 -9.92 -2.87
N SER A 33 2.01 -10.04 -2.45
CA SER A 33 1.51 -11.32 -1.90
C SER A 33 1.17 -12.32 -3.01
N ILE A 34 0.31 -11.92 -3.96
CA ILE A 34 -0.13 -12.72 -5.09
C ILE A 34 -0.04 -11.83 -6.33
N ALA A 35 0.48 -12.37 -7.43
CA ALA A 35 0.49 -11.71 -8.73
C ALA A 35 0.07 -12.68 -9.84
N VAL A 36 -0.93 -12.26 -10.61
CA VAL A 36 -1.41 -12.95 -11.80
C VAL A 36 -0.78 -12.30 -13.03
N PHE A 37 -0.07 -13.11 -13.82
CA PHE A 37 0.50 -12.73 -15.10
C PHE A 37 0.10 -13.76 -16.15
N PRO A 38 0.03 -13.40 -17.45
CA PRO A 38 -0.26 -14.37 -18.50
C PRO A 38 0.58 -15.64 -18.37
N ASN A 39 -0.08 -16.79 -18.50
CA ASN A 39 0.52 -18.13 -18.48
C ASN A 39 1.19 -18.58 -17.17
N ASN A 40 1.16 -17.78 -16.09
CA ASN A 40 1.67 -18.23 -14.80
C ASN A 40 0.65 -19.14 -14.06
N PHE A 41 1.10 -19.80 -12.99
CA PHE A 41 0.24 -20.67 -12.16
C PHE A 41 -1.01 -19.93 -11.67
N TRP A 42 -0.87 -18.70 -11.18
CA TRP A 42 -1.97 -17.89 -10.66
C TRP A 42 -3.00 -17.51 -11.72
N HIS A 43 -2.60 -17.38 -12.98
CA HIS A 43 -3.52 -17.13 -14.11
C HIS A 43 -4.46 -18.31 -14.36
N LYS A 44 -3.94 -19.55 -14.29
CA LYS A 44 -4.79 -20.75 -14.39
C LYS A 44 -5.79 -20.81 -13.24
N ILE A 45 -5.34 -20.52 -12.02
CA ILE A 45 -6.19 -20.48 -10.83
C ILE A 45 -7.24 -19.36 -10.91
N ALA A 46 -6.86 -18.17 -11.38
CA ALA A 46 -7.75 -17.01 -11.51
C ALA A 46 -8.91 -17.24 -12.50
N ASN A 47 -8.76 -18.16 -13.45
CA ASN A 47 -9.79 -18.50 -14.45
C ASN A 47 -10.84 -19.49 -13.92
N LEU A 48 -10.65 -20.05 -12.73
CA LEU A 48 -11.65 -20.91 -12.10
C LEU A 48 -12.83 -20.07 -11.55
N LYS A 49 -14.05 -20.59 -11.66
CA LYS A 49 -15.25 -19.93 -11.13
C LYS A 49 -15.12 -19.68 -9.62
N GLY A 50 -15.51 -18.50 -9.16
CA GLY A 50 -15.47 -18.12 -7.74
C GLY A 50 -14.12 -17.61 -7.22
N LEU A 51 -13.10 -17.47 -8.08
CA LEU A 51 -11.77 -16.94 -7.72
C LEU A 51 -11.48 -15.53 -8.25
N GLY A 52 -12.52 -14.70 -8.36
CA GLY A 52 -12.42 -13.30 -8.79
C GLY A 52 -11.46 -12.45 -7.94
N ASP A 53 -11.29 -12.77 -6.66
CA ASP A 53 -10.30 -12.11 -5.79
C ASP A 53 -8.86 -12.31 -6.26
N ILE A 54 -8.53 -13.48 -6.81
CA ILE A 54 -7.21 -13.78 -7.36
C ILE A 54 -7.05 -13.04 -8.69
N LYS A 55 -8.11 -13.01 -9.52
CA LYS A 55 -8.11 -12.23 -10.77
C LYS A 55 -7.88 -10.73 -10.53
N ARG A 56 -8.35 -10.19 -9.41
CA ARG A 56 -8.05 -8.79 -8.99
C ARG A 56 -6.57 -8.55 -8.68
N ARG A 57 -5.73 -9.59 -8.65
CA ARG A 57 -4.26 -9.52 -8.49
C ARG A 57 -3.52 -9.61 -9.84
N SER A 58 -4.17 -9.32 -10.97
CA SER A 58 -3.56 -9.29 -12.30
C SER A 58 -2.74 -8.03 -12.58
N PHE A 59 -1.44 -8.14 -12.84
CA PHE A 59 -0.56 -6.99 -13.09
C PHE A 59 -0.16 -6.88 -14.57
N ASP A 60 0.43 -5.74 -14.95
CA ASP A 60 1.04 -5.54 -16.28
C ASP A 60 2.12 -6.59 -16.54
N SER A 61 2.08 -7.27 -17.70
CA SER A 61 2.98 -8.38 -18.00
C SER A 61 4.46 -7.99 -18.00
N GLY A 62 4.79 -6.73 -18.24
CA GLY A 62 6.17 -6.24 -18.17
C GLY A 62 6.77 -6.34 -16.76
N LEU A 63 5.93 -6.36 -15.72
CA LEU A 63 6.38 -6.52 -14.33
C LEU A 63 6.74 -7.97 -13.98
N GLN A 64 6.35 -8.96 -14.79
CA GLN A 64 6.50 -10.37 -14.45
C GLN A 64 7.95 -10.76 -14.12
N ALA A 65 8.91 -10.29 -14.92
CA ALA A 65 10.34 -10.56 -14.72
C ALA A 65 10.94 -9.92 -13.46
N TYR A 66 10.26 -8.92 -12.89
CA TYR A 66 10.70 -8.16 -11.73
C TYR A 66 9.93 -8.53 -10.45
N THR A 67 8.94 -9.42 -10.56
CA THR A 67 7.98 -9.65 -9.47
C THR A 67 8.36 -10.86 -8.64
N GLU A 68 8.38 -10.68 -7.32
CA GLU A 68 8.48 -11.75 -6.35
C GLU A 68 7.23 -11.79 -5.46
N ILE A 69 6.74 -13.01 -5.18
CA ILE A 69 5.46 -13.23 -4.49
C ILE A 69 5.61 -13.94 -3.14
N TYR A 70 4.73 -13.62 -2.20
CA TYR A 70 4.67 -14.19 -0.84
C TYR A 70 3.23 -14.58 -0.47
N PRO A 71 2.69 -15.66 -1.05
CA PRO A 71 1.25 -15.86 -1.12
C PRO A 71 0.62 -16.45 0.15
N VAL A 72 1.40 -17.10 1.02
CA VAL A 72 0.88 -17.94 2.13
C VAL A 72 -0.09 -17.20 3.05
N LYS A 73 0.27 -15.99 3.50
CA LYS A 73 -0.59 -15.22 4.43
C LYS A 73 -1.84 -14.67 3.75
N GLU A 74 -1.73 -14.20 2.51
CA GLU A 74 -2.88 -13.68 1.76
C GLU A 74 -3.85 -14.79 1.37
N ILE A 75 -3.36 -15.97 0.95
CA ILE A 75 -4.23 -17.14 0.70
C ILE A 75 -4.98 -17.52 1.97
N GLY A 76 -4.27 -17.62 3.10
CA GLY A 76 -4.90 -17.93 4.39
C GLY A 76 -5.97 -16.91 4.76
N ARG A 77 -5.72 -15.61 4.52
CA ARG A 77 -6.71 -14.55 4.72
C ARG A 77 -7.92 -14.71 3.81
N MET A 78 -7.71 -14.95 2.52
CA MET A 78 -8.79 -15.14 1.54
C MET A 78 -9.67 -16.34 1.88
N ILE A 79 -9.06 -17.47 2.29
CA ILE A 79 -9.80 -18.67 2.71
C ILE A 79 -10.57 -18.38 4.01
N ALA A 80 -9.92 -17.82 5.03
CA ALA A 80 -10.55 -17.51 6.31
C ALA A 80 -11.73 -16.53 6.15
N SER A 81 -11.59 -15.50 5.30
CA SER A 81 -12.68 -14.58 4.97
C SER A 81 -13.84 -15.27 4.27
N LYS A 82 -13.58 -16.16 3.30
CA LYS A 82 -14.63 -16.91 2.61
C LYS A 82 -15.38 -17.88 3.53
N LEU A 83 -14.69 -18.46 4.51
CA LEU A 83 -15.27 -19.34 5.52
C LEU A 83 -15.83 -18.59 6.75
N SER A 84 -15.86 -17.26 6.73
CA SER A 84 -16.34 -16.42 7.84
C SER A 84 -15.64 -16.70 9.19
N LEU A 85 -14.35 -17.11 9.15
CA LEU A 85 -13.53 -17.39 10.33
C LEU A 85 -12.97 -16.09 10.91
N ASN A 86 -13.85 -15.22 11.41
CA ASN A 86 -13.57 -13.84 11.79
C ASN A 86 -12.43 -13.71 12.83
N ALA A 87 -12.24 -14.69 13.71
CA ALA A 87 -11.15 -14.70 14.67
C ALA A 87 -9.75 -14.74 14.01
N LEU A 88 -9.62 -15.43 12.86
CA LEU A 88 -8.35 -15.54 12.14
C LEU A 88 -8.01 -14.29 11.34
N THR A 89 -9.02 -13.52 10.94
CA THR A 89 -8.87 -12.29 10.14
C THR A 89 -9.01 -11.00 10.96
N LYS A 90 -9.31 -11.11 12.26
CA LYS A 90 -9.44 -9.98 13.18
C LYS A 90 -8.20 -9.08 13.11
N SER A 91 -8.43 -7.77 12.97
CA SER A 91 -7.36 -6.76 12.90
C SER A 91 -6.35 -6.92 14.04
N GLU A 92 -5.07 -6.73 13.73
CA GLU A 92 -3.89 -6.81 14.60
C GLU A 92 -3.57 -8.18 15.24
N THR A 93 -4.59 -8.94 15.65
CA THR A 93 -4.45 -10.18 16.43
C THR A 93 -4.57 -11.45 15.59
N GLY A 94 -5.40 -11.45 14.55
CA GLY A 94 -5.66 -12.62 13.72
C GLY A 94 -4.42 -13.05 12.93
N ILE A 95 -4.13 -14.34 12.87
CA ILE A 95 -2.93 -14.86 12.17
C ILE A 95 -2.94 -14.60 10.66
N PHE A 96 -4.11 -14.31 10.10
CA PHE A 96 -4.36 -13.92 8.73
C PHE A 96 -5.00 -12.52 8.65
N SER A 97 -4.81 -11.66 9.65
CA SER A 97 -5.20 -10.24 9.54
C SER A 97 -4.44 -9.55 8.41
N VAL A 98 -4.98 -8.43 7.94
CA VAL A 98 -4.28 -7.58 6.96
C VAL A 98 -2.91 -7.17 7.50
N ASP A 99 -2.80 -6.78 8.77
CA ASP A 99 -1.52 -6.41 9.40
C ASP A 99 -0.52 -7.58 9.36
N LYS A 100 -0.96 -8.83 9.60
CA LYS A 100 -0.05 -9.98 9.49
C LYS A 100 0.37 -10.29 8.06
N VAL A 101 -0.44 -9.95 7.05
CA VAL A 101 -0.03 -10.02 5.64
C VAL A 101 1.07 -8.98 5.37
N TYR A 102 0.85 -7.72 5.75
CA TYR A 102 1.82 -6.63 5.61
C TYR A 102 3.13 -6.94 6.35
N HIS A 103 3.08 -7.29 7.64
CA HIS A 103 4.27 -7.56 8.45
C HIS A 103 5.04 -8.81 7.97
N ASN A 104 4.34 -9.81 7.43
CA ASN A 104 5.00 -10.99 6.87
C ASN A 104 5.80 -10.63 5.62
N LEU A 105 5.20 -9.86 4.71
CA LEU A 105 5.86 -9.37 3.51
C LEU A 105 7.08 -8.51 3.87
N ASP A 106 6.88 -7.53 4.75
CA ASP A 106 7.93 -6.62 5.25
C ASP A 106 9.12 -7.39 5.84
N LYS A 107 8.88 -8.36 6.73
CA LYS A 107 9.92 -9.20 7.32
C LYS A 107 10.63 -10.11 6.31
N LYS A 108 9.98 -10.50 5.21
CA LYS A 108 10.60 -11.32 4.17
C LYS A 108 11.53 -10.48 3.29
N ILE A 109 11.12 -9.24 2.97
CA ILE A 109 11.91 -8.29 2.19
C ILE A 109 13.15 -7.86 2.95
N SER A 110 13.02 -7.52 4.23
CA SER A 110 14.14 -7.04 5.06
C SER A 110 15.35 -8.00 5.06
N LYS A 111 15.08 -9.31 5.00
CA LYS A 111 16.11 -10.36 4.95
C LYS A 111 16.87 -10.45 3.63
N LYS A 112 16.36 -9.85 2.56
CA LYS A 112 16.93 -9.92 1.20
C LYS A 112 17.70 -8.67 0.81
N LEU A 113 17.56 -7.59 1.58
CA LEU A 113 18.13 -6.29 1.21
C LEU A 113 19.66 -6.30 1.10
N LEU A 114 20.36 -7.13 1.88
CA LEU A 114 21.82 -7.22 1.80
C LEU A 114 22.28 -7.73 0.42
N ASP A 115 21.66 -8.80 -0.06
CA ASP A 115 21.94 -9.36 -1.38
C ASP A 115 21.47 -8.39 -2.49
N ALA A 116 20.27 -7.84 -2.34
CA ALA A 116 19.76 -6.86 -3.30
C ALA A 116 20.67 -5.63 -3.44
N LYS A 117 21.23 -5.13 -2.31
CA LYS A 117 22.22 -4.05 -2.31
C LYS A 117 23.48 -4.42 -3.08
N LYS A 118 24.02 -5.62 -2.88
CA LYS A 118 25.19 -6.12 -3.63
C LYS A 118 24.91 -6.16 -5.14
N ASN A 119 23.66 -6.39 -5.52
CA ASN A 119 23.17 -6.40 -6.90
C ASN A 119 22.69 -5.02 -7.41
N GLY A 120 23.04 -3.94 -6.69
CA GLY A 120 22.86 -2.56 -7.14
C GLY A 120 21.53 -1.90 -6.73
N LEU A 121 20.77 -2.49 -5.80
CA LEU A 121 19.65 -1.80 -5.16
C LEU A 121 20.13 -0.52 -4.47
N THR A 122 19.40 0.58 -4.63
CA THR A 122 19.75 1.87 -4.01
C THR A 122 18.64 2.44 -3.10
N ALA A 123 17.39 2.01 -3.28
CA ALA A 123 16.26 2.53 -2.51
C ALA A 123 15.17 1.47 -2.30
N VAL A 124 14.42 1.59 -1.21
CA VAL A 124 13.21 0.83 -0.93
C VAL A 124 12.00 1.77 -0.89
N TYR A 125 10.90 1.35 -1.51
CA TYR A 125 9.64 2.09 -1.59
C TYR A 125 8.54 1.27 -0.94
N ALA A 126 8.00 1.76 0.18
CA ALA A 126 6.98 1.05 0.94
C ALA A 126 5.90 2.00 1.44
N TYR A 127 4.73 1.43 1.72
CA TYR A 127 3.57 2.14 2.21
C TYR A 127 3.46 2.01 3.73
N GLU A 128 2.68 2.91 4.35
CA GLU A 128 2.27 2.79 5.75
C GLU A 128 1.81 1.36 6.11
N ASP A 129 2.10 0.95 7.35
CA ASP A 129 1.87 -0.38 7.93
C ASP A 129 2.79 -1.50 7.39
N GLY A 130 3.49 -1.27 6.28
CA GLY A 130 4.28 -2.27 5.55
C GLY A 130 5.77 -2.04 5.49
N ALA A 131 6.31 -1.06 6.22
CA ALA A 131 7.65 -0.54 5.96
C ALA A 131 8.69 -0.81 7.05
N LEU A 132 8.28 -1.06 8.30
CA LEU A 132 9.18 -0.96 9.47
C LEU A 132 10.44 -1.82 9.35
N GLU A 133 10.30 -3.13 9.14
CA GLU A 133 11.43 -4.07 9.14
C GLU A 133 12.35 -3.82 7.93
N THR A 134 11.73 -3.50 6.79
CA THR A 134 12.41 -3.15 5.54
C THR A 134 13.23 -1.88 5.73
N PHE A 135 12.66 -0.84 6.34
CA PHE A 135 13.34 0.43 6.58
C PHE A 135 14.47 0.28 7.61
N ILE A 136 14.27 -0.47 8.69
CA ILE A 136 15.34 -0.75 9.66
C ILE A 136 16.54 -1.40 8.95
N ALA A 137 16.29 -2.40 8.11
CA ALA A 137 17.34 -3.08 7.35
C ALA A 137 17.97 -2.14 6.29
N ALA A 138 17.17 -1.35 5.58
CA ALA A 138 17.61 -0.40 4.58
C ALA A 138 18.54 0.67 5.16
N LYS A 139 18.20 1.27 6.32
CA LYS A 139 19.05 2.27 6.98
C LYS A 139 20.41 1.70 7.38
N LYS A 140 20.47 0.47 7.91
CA LYS A 140 21.74 -0.21 8.21
C LYS A 140 22.60 -0.44 6.97
N LEU A 141 21.95 -0.58 5.82
CA LEU A 141 22.58 -0.79 4.53
C LEU A 141 22.78 0.53 3.77
N GLY A 142 22.47 1.71 4.33
CA GLY A 142 22.60 2.98 3.63
C GLY A 142 21.76 3.05 2.33
N LEU A 143 20.62 2.37 2.28
CA LEU A 143 19.63 2.49 1.21
C LEU A 143 18.66 3.62 1.55
N GLU A 144 18.20 4.34 0.54
CA GLU A 144 17.15 5.37 0.68
C GLU A 144 15.81 4.71 1.07
N CYS A 145 15.18 5.22 2.13
CA CYS A 145 13.84 4.80 2.55
C CYS A 145 12.77 5.77 2.01
N ILE A 146 11.95 5.31 1.06
CA ILE A 146 10.85 6.10 0.49
C ILE A 146 9.52 5.60 1.07
N TYR A 147 8.84 6.46 1.82
CA TYR A 147 7.58 6.19 2.49
C TYR A 147 6.41 6.82 1.72
N ASP A 148 5.52 6.00 1.17
CA ASP A 148 4.29 6.47 0.50
C ASP A 148 3.14 6.51 1.50
N LEU A 149 2.65 7.72 1.76
CA LEU A 149 1.53 8.03 2.62
C LEU A 149 0.33 8.46 1.75
N PRO A 150 -0.60 7.54 1.44
CA PRO A 150 -1.68 7.80 0.50
C PRO A 150 -2.85 8.61 1.10
N ILE A 151 -3.00 8.60 2.43
CA ILE A 151 -4.08 9.27 3.18
C ILE A 151 -3.49 10.06 4.35
N ALA A 152 -4.30 10.87 5.03
CA ALA A 152 -3.83 11.64 6.18
C ALA A 152 -3.11 10.78 7.23
N TYR A 153 -2.05 11.33 7.80
CA TYR A 153 -1.28 10.70 8.86
C TYR A 153 -2.19 10.35 10.05
N HIS A 154 -1.89 9.23 10.69
CA HIS A 154 -2.82 8.57 11.61
C HIS A 154 -3.33 9.48 12.74
N THR A 155 -2.54 10.45 13.22
CA THR A 155 -2.95 11.36 14.30
C THR A 155 -4.13 12.23 13.88
N LEU A 156 -3.99 12.97 12.78
CA LEU A 156 -5.08 13.81 12.25
C LEU A 156 -6.25 12.94 11.79
N LEU A 157 -5.98 11.80 11.17
CA LEU A 157 -7.03 10.89 10.72
C LEU A 157 -7.90 10.41 11.89
N GLN A 158 -7.29 10.02 13.02
CA GLN A 158 -8.05 9.61 14.20
C GLN A 158 -8.84 10.76 14.82
N GLU A 159 -8.28 11.96 14.89
CA GLU A 159 -9.00 13.15 15.37
C GLU A 159 -10.28 13.38 14.56
N LEU A 160 -10.15 13.48 13.23
CA LEU A 160 -11.29 13.67 12.32
C LEU A 160 -12.32 12.54 12.43
N LEU A 161 -11.89 11.29 12.54
CA LEU A 161 -12.81 10.15 12.67
C LEU A 161 -13.57 10.16 14.00
N HIS A 162 -12.94 10.59 15.10
CA HIS A 162 -13.64 10.71 16.40
C HIS A 162 -14.63 11.88 16.41
N GLU A 163 -14.26 13.02 15.82
CA GLU A 163 -15.19 14.15 15.65
C GLU A 163 -16.44 13.72 14.86
N GLU A 164 -16.24 13.01 13.76
CA GLU A 164 -17.31 12.50 12.92
C GLU A 164 -18.18 11.45 13.63
N ALA A 165 -17.56 10.59 14.44
CA ALA A 165 -18.28 9.62 15.27
C ALA A 165 -19.21 10.31 16.28
N ILE A 166 -18.79 11.42 16.87
CA ILE A 166 -19.62 12.21 17.81
C ILE A 166 -20.72 12.95 17.04
N ARG A 167 -20.37 13.61 15.92
CA ARG A 167 -21.29 14.42 15.10
C ARG A 167 -22.41 13.59 14.49
N LYS A 168 -22.13 12.34 14.11
CA LYS A 168 -23.07 11.40 13.47
C LYS A 168 -23.01 10.03 14.15
N SER A 169 -23.35 9.99 15.44
CA SER A 169 -23.30 8.78 16.28
C SER A 169 -24.02 7.56 15.69
N SER A 170 -25.17 7.75 15.04
CA SER A 170 -25.91 6.66 14.37
C SER A 170 -25.15 6.00 13.21
N TRP A 171 -24.13 6.68 12.66
CA TRP A 171 -23.27 6.18 11.58
C TRP A 171 -21.87 5.79 12.05
N ALA A 172 -21.53 5.98 13.33
CA ALA A 172 -20.18 5.75 13.85
C ALA A 172 -19.68 4.32 13.59
N PHE A 173 -20.57 3.32 13.59
CA PHE A 173 -20.23 1.92 13.31
C PHE A 173 -19.69 1.67 11.89
N THR A 174 -19.89 2.63 10.97
CA THR A 174 -19.38 2.56 9.58
C THR A 174 -17.96 3.10 9.44
N LEU A 175 -17.45 3.80 10.45
CA LEU A 175 -16.13 4.41 10.41
C LEU A 175 -15.05 3.33 10.50
N GLY A 176 -14.29 3.19 9.41
CA GLY A 176 -13.09 2.36 9.34
C GLY A 176 -11.82 3.20 9.48
N GLY A 177 -10.80 2.92 8.68
CA GLY A 177 -9.67 3.85 8.48
C GLY A 177 -8.77 4.06 9.71
N GLY A 178 -8.72 3.11 10.64
CA GLY A 178 -7.79 3.17 11.77
C GLY A 178 -8.28 3.95 12.99
N ILE A 179 -9.57 4.31 13.06
CA ILE A 179 -10.20 4.90 14.27
C ILE A 179 -9.92 4.09 15.54
N HIS A 180 -9.76 2.76 15.41
CA HIS A 180 -9.49 1.83 16.50
C HIS A 180 -8.09 1.20 16.43
N ASP A 181 -7.15 1.74 15.65
CA ASP A 181 -5.78 1.23 15.61
C ASP A 181 -5.14 1.34 17.01
N SER A 182 -4.57 0.24 17.51
CA SER A 182 -3.95 0.23 18.83
C SER A 182 -2.71 1.12 18.91
N GLY A 183 -2.34 1.57 20.11
CA GLY A 183 -1.12 2.35 20.32
C GLY A 183 0.16 1.65 19.81
N LYS A 184 0.19 0.31 19.79
CA LYS A 184 1.32 -0.45 19.20
C LYS A 184 1.41 -0.28 17.69
N LYS A 185 0.25 -0.24 17.01
CA LYS A 185 0.19 -0.01 15.56
C LYS A 185 0.52 1.43 15.22
N LEU A 186 0.02 2.40 15.98
CA LEU A 186 0.38 3.81 15.82
C LEU A 186 1.89 4.04 16.02
N GLU A 187 2.49 3.42 17.05
CA GLU A 187 3.94 3.51 17.27
C GLU A 187 4.75 2.87 16.13
N ARG A 188 4.24 1.80 15.51
CA ARG A 188 4.85 1.24 14.29
C ARG A 188 4.84 2.27 13.15
N LYS A 189 3.69 2.89 12.85
CA LYS A 189 3.55 3.90 11.79
C LYS A 189 4.48 5.10 12.02
N LYS A 190 4.57 5.57 13.26
CA LYS A 190 5.52 6.61 13.66
C LYS A 190 6.96 6.22 13.36
N ARG A 191 7.39 5.02 13.76
CA ARG A 191 8.76 4.53 13.51
C ARG A 191 9.05 4.34 12.01
N GLU A 192 8.06 3.93 11.22
CA GLU A 192 8.17 3.88 9.75
C GLU A 192 8.48 5.28 9.19
N LEU A 193 7.72 6.30 9.61
CA LEU A 193 7.92 7.68 9.19
C LEU A 193 9.26 8.27 9.69
N GLU A 194 9.68 7.95 10.92
CA GLU A 194 10.97 8.38 11.47
C GLU A 194 12.15 7.87 10.63
N LEU A 195 12.07 6.63 10.16
CA LEU A 195 13.10 6.00 9.33
C LEU A 195 13.07 6.46 7.86
N ALA A 196 12.00 7.08 7.40
CA ALA A 196 11.87 7.57 6.04
C ALA A 196 12.87 8.70 5.72
N ASP A 197 13.49 8.66 4.56
CA ASP A 197 14.33 9.75 4.03
C ASP A 197 13.50 10.66 3.11
N THR A 198 12.65 10.04 2.29
CA THR A 198 11.69 10.70 1.41
C THR A 198 10.26 10.27 1.79
N ILE A 199 9.34 11.22 1.88
CA ILE A 199 7.91 11.00 2.08
C ILE A 199 7.18 11.36 0.79
N VAL A 200 6.40 10.44 0.25
CA VAL A 200 5.48 10.68 -0.86
C VAL A 200 4.08 10.91 -0.29
N VAL A 201 3.43 11.99 -0.70
CA VAL A 201 2.08 12.35 -0.27
C VAL A 201 1.16 12.56 -1.48
N ALA A 202 -0.11 12.25 -1.33
CA ALA A 202 -1.09 12.35 -2.42
C ALA A 202 -1.67 13.76 -2.61
N SER A 203 -1.56 14.65 -1.64
CA SER A 203 -2.13 16.00 -1.70
C SER A 203 -1.57 16.91 -0.60
N ASP A 204 -1.86 18.21 -0.70
CA ASP A 204 -1.54 19.16 0.35
C ASP A 204 -2.23 18.85 1.67
N PHE A 205 -3.44 18.29 1.65
CA PHE A 205 -4.13 17.82 2.86
C PHE A 205 -3.33 16.72 3.58
N VAL A 206 -2.85 15.72 2.83
CA VAL A 206 -2.01 14.66 3.40
C VAL A 206 -0.67 15.23 3.87
N ARG A 207 -0.08 16.17 3.11
CA ARG A 207 1.15 16.85 3.53
C ARG A 207 0.98 17.58 4.86
N GLN A 208 -0.10 18.34 5.01
CA GLN A 208 -0.40 19.13 6.22
C GLN A 208 -0.73 18.25 7.42
N SER A 209 -1.17 17.01 7.20
CA SER A 209 -1.41 16.05 8.29
C SER A 209 -0.13 15.51 8.95
N LEU A 210 1.03 15.68 8.31
CA LEU A 210 2.29 15.18 8.84
C LEU A 210 2.66 15.92 10.14
N PRO A 211 3.26 15.22 11.11
CA PRO A 211 3.73 15.87 12.33
C PRO A 211 4.88 16.84 12.01
N GLU A 212 4.99 17.94 12.76
CA GLU A 212 5.95 19.02 12.48
C GLU A 212 7.40 18.55 12.30
N TRP A 213 7.83 17.56 13.10
CA TRP A 213 9.18 17.01 13.02
C TRP A 213 9.50 16.32 11.68
N ALA A 214 8.48 15.92 10.92
CA ALA A 214 8.63 15.29 9.60
C ALA A 214 8.81 16.33 8.48
N ASN A 215 8.47 17.61 8.71
CA ASN A 215 8.55 18.67 7.69
C ASN A 215 9.97 18.94 7.17
N LYS A 216 11.00 18.54 7.94
CA LYS A 216 12.42 18.63 7.52
C LYS A 216 12.86 17.53 6.56
N LYS A 217 12.05 16.48 6.38
CA LYS A 217 12.34 15.37 5.45
C LYS A 217 12.01 15.80 4.03
N LYS A 218 12.56 15.09 3.03
CA LYS A 218 12.21 15.36 1.64
C LYS A 218 10.77 14.93 1.40
N ILE A 219 9.92 15.84 0.92
CA ILE A 219 8.51 15.56 0.62
C ILE A 219 8.30 15.69 -0.88
N ILE A 220 7.70 14.66 -1.49
CA ILE A 220 7.29 14.65 -2.90
C ILE A 220 5.77 14.52 -2.92
N GLN A 221 5.10 15.47 -3.57
CA GLN A 221 3.67 15.34 -3.83
C GLN A 221 3.46 14.59 -5.14
N SER A 222 2.76 13.45 -5.09
CA SER A 222 2.38 12.64 -6.24
C SER A 222 0.86 12.43 -6.21
N PRO A 223 0.08 13.36 -6.77
CA PRO A 223 -1.38 13.28 -6.74
C PRO A 223 -1.91 12.01 -7.41
N PHE A 224 -3.01 11.49 -6.89
CA PHE A 224 -3.70 10.39 -7.56
C PHE A 224 -4.32 10.87 -8.87
N GLY A 225 -4.13 10.06 -9.91
CA GLY A 225 -4.73 10.27 -11.21
C GLY A 225 -5.97 9.39 -11.41
N THR A 226 -6.78 9.76 -12.39
CA THR A 226 -7.80 8.89 -12.96
C THR A 226 -7.26 8.35 -14.28
N PRO A 227 -7.44 7.05 -14.61
CA PRO A 227 -7.07 6.55 -15.93
C PRO A 227 -7.78 7.35 -17.02
N PHE A 228 -7.13 7.52 -18.17
CA PHE A 228 -7.80 8.06 -19.34
C PHE A 228 -9.02 7.20 -19.67
N SER A 229 -10.20 7.81 -19.58
CA SER A 229 -11.46 7.26 -20.06
C SER A 229 -11.56 7.54 -21.55
N SER A 230 -11.74 6.51 -22.38
CA SER A 230 -12.14 6.69 -23.78
C SER A 230 -13.61 7.11 -23.93
N ASN A 231 -14.38 7.06 -22.84
CA ASN A 231 -15.72 7.61 -22.83
C ASN A 231 -15.61 9.12 -22.63
N GLU A 232 -16.00 9.87 -23.67
CA GLU A 232 -16.48 11.23 -23.50
C GLU A 232 -17.70 11.12 -22.57
N PHE A 233 -17.56 11.62 -21.35
CA PHE A 233 -18.74 11.94 -20.57
C PHE A 233 -19.32 13.17 -21.24
N ASP A 234 -20.50 13.04 -21.86
CA ASP A 234 -21.32 14.19 -22.20
C ASP A 234 -21.59 14.93 -20.89
N LEU A 235 -20.74 15.91 -20.58
CA LEU A 235 -21.08 16.95 -19.64
C LEU A 235 -22.17 17.75 -20.35
N GLU A 236 -23.42 17.30 -20.21
CA GLU A 236 -24.54 18.20 -20.40
C GLU A 236 -24.28 19.36 -19.43
N GLU A 237 -23.78 20.47 -19.96
CA GLU A 237 -23.86 21.75 -19.28
C GLU A 237 -25.33 21.89 -18.91
N LYS A 238 -25.65 21.77 -17.61
CA LYS A 238 -26.96 22.15 -17.12
C LYS A 238 -27.18 23.56 -17.62
N ALA A 239 -28.03 23.71 -18.64
CA ALA A 239 -28.42 24.99 -19.17
C ALA A 239 -28.77 25.85 -17.97
N LYS A 240 -28.10 27.00 -17.84
CA LYS A 240 -28.46 28.01 -16.85
C LYS A 240 -29.96 28.20 -16.99
N LEU A 241 -30.72 27.77 -15.97
CA LEU A 241 -32.12 28.14 -15.82
C LEU A 241 -32.13 29.66 -15.88
N LYS A 242 -32.54 30.19 -17.04
CA LYS A 242 -32.89 31.59 -17.17
C LYS A 242 -34.30 31.71 -16.62
N ASP A 243 -34.36 32.61 -15.64
CA ASP A 243 -35.52 33.24 -14.99
C ASP A 243 -36.25 32.44 -13.91
#